data_AF-A0A2W5PNI9-F1
#
_entry.id   AF-A0A2W5PNI9-F1
#
_cell.length_a   1.000
_cell.length_b   1.000
_cell.length_c   1.000
_cell.angle_alpha   90.00
_cell.angle_beta   90.00
_cell.angle_gamma   90.00
#
_symmetry.space_group_name_H-M   'P 1'
#
loop_
_entity.id
_entity.type
_entity.pdbx_description
1 polymer ?
#
loop_
_entity_poly.entity_id
_entity_poly.type
_entity_poly.pdbx_seq_one_letter_code
_entity_poly.pdbx_strand_id
1 'polypeptide(L)' 'MTSQRIAIIDYGSGNLRSAAKSFAHVLQEEGISGEAFITDKADEVA' A
#
# COMPACT_ATOMS: atom_id res chain seq x y z
N MET A 1 -8.17 -17.65 -2.70
CA MET A 1 -7.54 -16.46 -3.28
C MET A 1 -6.82 -15.75 -2.16
N THR A 2 -5.51 -15.51 -2.28
CA THR A 2 -4.71 -14.79 -1.28
C THR A 2 -4.88 -13.29 -1.49
N SER A 3 -5.28 -12.57 -0.45
CA SER A 3 -5.36 -11.10 -0.48
C SER A 3 -3.99 -10.50 -0.23
N GLN A 4 -3.53 -9.60 -1.12
CA GLN A 4 -2.24 -8.92 -0.99
C GLN A 4 -2.39 -7.64 -0.15
N ARG A 5 -1.43 -7.38 0.73
CA ARG A 5 -1.33 -6.11 1.48
C ARG A 5 0.01 -5.47 1.19
N ILE A 6 -0.02 -4.24 0.71
CA ILE A 6 1.16 -3.42 0.44
C ILE A 6 1.17 -2.27 1.44
N ALA A 7 2.15 -2.26 2.35
CA ALA A 7 2.38 -1.13 3.23
C ALA A 7 3.47 -0.22 2.67
N ILE A 8 3.18 1.07 2.64
CA ILE A 8 4.14 2.13 2.34
C ILE A 8 4.50 2.78 3.67
N ILE A 9 5.74 2.59 4.10
CA ILE A 9 6.19 3.10 5.41
C ILE A 9 6.62 4.55 5.27
N ASP A 10 5.84 5.46 5.83
CA ASP A 10 6.12 6.91 5.86
C ASP A 10 6.50 7.34 7.28
N TYR A 11 7.78 7.66 7.50
CA TYR A 11 8.27 8.16 8.79
C TYR A 11 8.06 9.68 8.99
N GLY A 12 7.08 10.29 8.30
CA GLY A 12 6.65 11.67 8.53
C GLY A 12 6.83 12.64 7.36
N SER A 13 7.05 12.14 6.13
CA SER A 13 7.14 12.99 4.93
C SER A 13 5.79 13.58 4.51
N GLY A 14 4.69 12.84 4.75
CA GLY A 14 3.31 13.24 4.43
C GLY A 14 3.01 13.33 2.93
N ASN A 15 3.92 12.89 2.06
CA ASN A 15 3.86 13.10 0.61
C ASN A 15 3.62 11.82 -0.20
N LEU A 16 3.43 10.67 0.44
CA LEU A 16 3.31 9.36 -0.23
C LEU A 16 1.88 8.97 -0.67
N ARG A 17 0.91 9.90 -0.59
CA ARG A 17 -0.48 9.64 -1.03
C ARG A 17 -0.59 9.24 -2.50
N SER A 18 0.25 9.81 -3.37
CA SER A 18 0.28 9.43 -4.79
C SER A 18 0.84 8.03 -4.99
N ALA A 19 1.85 7.61 -4.21
CA ALA A 19 2.41 6.27 -4.28
C ALA A 19 1.35 5.21 -3.92
N ALA A 20 0.62 5.40 -2.82
CA ALA A 20 -0.47 4.51 -2.43
C ALA A 20 -1.54 4.36 -3.52
N LYS A 21 -1.91 5.48 -4.16
CA LYS A 21 -2.85 5.48 -5.28
C LYS A 21 -2.33 4.72 -6.50
N SER A 22 -1.05 4.87 -6.84
CA SER A 22 -0.44 4.14 -7.97
C SER A 22 -0.47 2.63 -7.76
N PHE A 23 -0.17 2.15 -6.55
CA PHE A 23 -0.29 0.72 -6.23
C PHE A 23 -1.74 0.23 -6.28
N ALA A 24 -2.68 0.99 -5.74
CA ALA A 24 -4.10 0.66 -5.83
C ALA A 24 -4.57 0.54 -7.29
N HIS A 25 -4.05 1.38 -8.20
CA HIS A 25 -4.34 1.31 -9.62
C HIS A 25 -3.83 -0.01 -10.23
N VAL A 26 -2.57 -0.38 -9.97
CA VAL A 26 -1.97 -1.63 -10.47
C VAL A 26 -2.71 -2.86 -9.94
N LEU A 27 -3.09 -2.87 -8.65
CA LEU A 27 -3.88 -3.98 -8.08
C LEU A 27 -5.21 -4.17 -8.82
N GLN A 28 -5.88 -3.06 -9.15
CA GLN A 28 -7.12 -3.09 -9.90
C GLN A 28 -6.92 -3.51 -11.37
N GLU A 29 -5.89 -2.98 -12.03
CA GLU A 29 -5.57 -3.27 -13.43
C GLU A 29 -5.20 -4.75 -13.64
N GLU A 30 -4.44 -5.33 -12.72
CA GLU A 30 -4.00 -6.72 -12.78
C GLU A 30 -5.03 -7.71 -12.18
N GLY A 31 -6.17 -7.23 -11.69
CA GLY A 31 -7.18 -8.07 -11.04
C GLY A 31 -6.68 -8.75 -9.75
N ILE A 32 -5.70 -8.15 -9.08
CA ILE A 32 -5.13 -8.66 -7.84
C ILE A 32 -6.01 -8.20 -6.68
N SER A 33 -6.58 -9.16 -5.95
CA SER A 33 -7.29 -8.87 -4.70
C SER A 33 -6.29 -8.39 -3.65
N GLY A 34 -6.43 -7.15 -3.20
CA GLY A 34 -5.54 -6.57 -2.19
C GLY A 34 -5.78 -5.08 -1.93
N GLU A 35 -4.93 -4.51 -1.08
CA GLU A 35 -4.92 -3.08 -0.74
C GLU A 35 -3.50 -2.51 -0.64
N ALA A 36 -3.40 -1.20 -0.86
CA ALA A 36 -2.19 -0.43 -0.61
C ALA A 36 -2.49 0.70 0.38
N PHE A 37 -1.73 0.79 1.46
CA PHE A 37 -1.95 1.77 2.52
C PHE A 37 -0.63 2.37 3.02
N ILE A 38 -0.74 3.52 3.68
CA ILE A 38 0.40 4.23 4.27
C ILE A 38 0.34 4.05 5.78
N THR A 39 1.46 3.71 6.39
CA THR A 39 1.60 3.58 7.85
C THR A 39 2.96 4.11 8.29
N ASP A 40 3.06 4.56 9.53
CA ASP A 40 4.31 4.88 10.21
C ASP A 40 4.81 3.71 11.08
N LYS A 41 4.04 2.61 11.16
CA LYS A 41 4.33 1.44 11.97
C LYS A 41 4.83 0.28 11.11
N ALA A 42 6.16 0.16 11.02
CA ALA A 42 6.79 -0.96 10.31
C ALA A 42 6.39 -2.34 10.89
N ASP A 43 6.05 -2.41 12.18
CA ASP A 43 5.64 -3.66 12.84
C ASP A 43 4.28 -4.21 12.36
N GLU A 44 3.47 -3.41 11.65
CA GLU A 44 2.19 -3.86 11.08
C GLU A 44 2.37 -4.83 9.89
N VAL A 45 3.60 -4.98 9.38
CA VAL A 45 3.95 -5.85 8.23
C VAL A 45 5.01 -6.93 8.51
N ALA A 46 5.47 -7.06 9.77
CA ALA A 46 6.45 -8.09 10.17
C ALA A 46 5.88 -9.52 10.25
#